data_AF-A0AA39M5Q0-F1
#
_entry.id   AF-A0AA39M5Q0-F1
#
_cell.length_a   1.000
_cell.length_b   1.000
_cell.length_c   1.000
_cell.angle_alpha   90.00
_cell.angle_beta   90.00
_cell.angle_gamma   90.00
#
_symmetry.space_group_name_H-M   'P 1'
#
loop_
_entity.id
_entity.type
_entity.pdbx_description
1 polymer ?
#
loop_
_entity_poly.entity_id
_entity_poly.type
_entity_poly.pdbx_seq_one_letter_code
_entity_poly.pdbx_strand_id
1 'polypeptide(L)'
;MSSSIEYRCSVTPEPYEPTLMPPELTFKEYKVLVNEWASVEENYSVAIGAHEEWKVEKAKEACEEKLRTDQEAWKAKVDALREAAKKKKELEQVAEEKWLADEKELQCLAIKKKEEKKLRKEQKKAEKAAKAMESGKGAAEATLVHEERGTDADTEGEMSEGAKKKALKKLKEIHDGKQRATAPMGPKRKRAPKSTSVVEESDGESRPGPSKRVKTEVSGPVEGEEELIGNKRCMRCHQDLAHCFACPASEKSIRRRTLSALTVGSEEILELLEKLAHMVETLSNKVDILTGQVVSLGGCIDDLVDNFQSEEIDSPEELISDMEEWQASCMELKDLGSVNSEALWRVMGWWLDEDMAQLRAKGLVEPKKMNVDDPYKVANH
;
A
#
# COMPACT_ATOMS: atom_id res chain seq x y z
N MET A 1 21.91 -25.80 22.64
CA MET A 1 22.68 -26.88 23.29
C MET A 1 24.12 -26.72 22.86
N SER A 2 24.98 -26.21 23.74
CA SER A 2 26.38 -25.94 23.42
C SER A 2 27.19 -27.19 23.74
N SER A 3 27.80 -27.80 22.72
CA SER A 3 28.71 -28.93 22.88
C SER A 3 30.03 -28.44 23.47
N SER A 4 30.40 -28.97 24.64
CA SER A 4 31.71 -28.77 25.25
C SER A 4 32.79 -29.44 24.39
N ILE A 5 33.59 -28.65 23.69
CA ILE A 5 34.76 -29.13 22.95
C ILE A 5 35.85 -29.39 23.99
N GLU A 6 36.01 -30.66 24.35
CA GLU A 6 37.03 -31.15 25.28
C GLU A 6 38.39 -31.10 24.58
N TYR A 7 39.16 -30.03 24.82
CA TYR A 7 40.53 -29.91 24.34
C TYR A 7 41.41 -30.95 25.05
N ARG A 8 41.71 -32.06 24.38
CA ARG A 8 42.74 -33.02 24.83
C ARG A 8 44.14 -32.40 24.66
N CYS A 9 44.65 -31.76 25.72
CA CYS A 9 46.06 -31.41 25.85
C CYS A 9 46.89 -32.66 26.22
N SER A 10 47.24 -33.53 25.27
CA SER A 10 48.25 -34.58 25.52
C SER A 10 48.84 -35.16 24.23
N VAL A 11 49.66 -34.37 23.53
CA VAL A 11 50.76 -34.93 22.73
C VAL A 11 52.00 -34.17 23.18
N THR A 12 52.74 -34.73 24.12
CA THR A 12 54.10 -34.30 24.40
C THR A 12 54.89 -34.60 23.13
N PRO A 13 55.35 -33.61 22.36
CA PRO A 13 56.17 -33.89 21.19
C PRO A 13 57.42 -34.63 21.67
N GLU A 14 57.72 -35.76 21.03
CA GLU A 14 58.98 -36.46 21.28
C GLU A 14 60.13 -35.46 21.10
N PRO A 15 61.15 -35.49 21.98
CA PRO A 15 62.30 -34.63 21.85
C PRO A 15 62.89 -34.83 20.46
N TYR A 16 62.99 -33.72 19.73
CA TYR A 16 63.52 -33.70 18.38
C TYR A 16 64.90 -34.36 18.37
N GLU A 17 65.01 -35.55 17.78
CA GLU A 17 66.32 -36.17 17.54
C GLU A 17 67.10 -35.22 16.64
N PRO A 18 68.28 -34.74 17.07
CA PRO A 18 69.10 -33.85 16.25
C PRO A 18 69.42 -34.58 14.94
N THR A 19 68.79 -34.13 13.86
CA THR A 19 69.08 -34.59 12.52
C THR A 19 70.60 -34.54 12.34
N LEU A 20 71.20 -35.71 12.05
CA LEU A 20 72.65 -35.86 11.84
C LEU A 20 73.16 -34.67 11.02
N MET A 21 74.09 -33.91 11.58
CA MET A 21 74.70 -32.80 10.87
C MET A 21 75.16 -33.29 9.49
N PRO A 22 74.76 -32.60 8.41
CA PRO A 22 75.22 -32.98 7.08
C PRO A 22 76.76 -33.07 7.09
N PRO A 23 77.35 -34.03 6.37
CA PRO A 23 78.80 -34.16 6.23
C PRO A 23 79.42 -32.80 5.93
N GLU A 24 80.58 -32.50 6.52
CA GLU A 24 81.30 -31.20 6.51
C GLU A 24 81.19 -30.47 5.15
N LEU A 25 80.12 -29.69 4.98
CA LEU A 25 79.91 -28.83 3.83
C LEU A 25 80.98 -27.75 3.90
N THR A 26 81.74 -27.60 2.83
CA THR A 26 82.70 -26.52 2.73
C THR A 26 81.96 -25.18 2.72
N PHE A 27 82.60 -24.12 3.24
CA PHE A 27 81.99 -22.79 3.28
C PHE A 27 81.48 -22.30 1.91
N LYS A 28 82.11 -22.75 0.81
CA LYS A 28 81.67 -22.44 -0.56
C LYS A 28 80.32 -23.09 -0.89
N GLU A 29 80.12 -24.34 -0.53
CA GLU A 29 78.87 -25.07 -0.77
C GLU A 29 77.73 -24.51 0.10
N TYR A 30 78.02 -24.15 1.36
CA TYR A 30 77.05 -23.48 2.22
C TYR A 30 76.56 -22.16 1.60
N LYS A 31 77.46 -21.35 1.04
CA LYS A 31 77.08 -20.09 0.39
C LYS A 31 76.18 -20.30 -0.83
N VAL A 32 76.41 -21.37 -1.60
CA VAL A 32 75.54 -21.74 -2.74
C VAL A 32 74.16 -22.14 -2.24
N LEU A 33 74.08 -23.01 -1.23
CA LEU A 33 72.81 -23.45 -0.63
C LEU A 33 71.98 -22.28 -0.06
N VAL A 34 72.63 -21.32 0.62
CA VAL A 34 71.93 -20.14 1.15
C VAL A 34 71.36 -19.28 0.03
N ASN A 35 72.09 -19.07 -1.06
CA ASN A 35 71.61 -18.31 -2.21
C ASN A 35 70.46 -19.03 -2.93
N GLU A 36 70.54 -20.36 -3.07
CA GLU A 36 69.46 -21.18 -3.63
C GLU A 36 68.20 -21.11 -2.77
N TRP A 37 68.35 -21.20 -1.44
CA TRP A 37 67.24 -21.04 -0.50
C TRP A 37 66.57 -19.67 -0.61
N ALA A 38 67.36 -18.60 -0.67
CA ALA A 38 66.84 -17.24 -0.84
C ALA A 38 66.04 -17.10 -2.15
N SER A 39 66.53 -17.69 -3.25
CA SER A 39 65.82 -17.69 -4.53
C SER A 39 64.52 -18.52 -4.48
N VAL A 40 64.52 -19.66 -3.77
CA VAL A 40 63.31 -20.48 -3.58
C VAL A 40 62.27 -19.74 -2.74
N GLU A 41 62.66 -19.04 -1.68
CA GLU A 41 61.77 -18.25 -0.83
C GLU A 41 61.15 -17.06 -1.56
N GLU A 42 61.93 -16.38 -2.41
CA GLU A 42 61.43 -15.32 -3.30
C GLU A 42 60.41 -15.87 -4.30
N ASN A 43 60.73 -16.99 -4.97
CA ASN A 43 59.80 -17.65 -5.91
C ASN A 43 58.52 -18.12 -5.23
N TYR A 44 58.60 -18.62 -3.99
CA TYR A 44 57.43 -18.99 -3.20
C TYR A 44 56.54 -17.78 -2.89
N SER A 45 57.16 -16.66 -2.52
CA SER A 45 56.45 -15.41 -2.25
C SER A 45 55.72 -14.88 -3.49
N VAL A 46 56.37 -14.95 -4.66
CA VAL A 46 55.75 -14.61 -5.96
C VAL A 46 54.59 -15.54 -6.28
N ALA A 47 54.74 -16.86 -6.05
CA ALA A 47 53.68 -17.83 -6.28
C ALA A 47 52.47 -17.63 -5.36
N ILE A 48 52.68 -17.27 -4.09
CA ILE A 48 51.59 -16.89 -3.18
C ILE A 48 50.87 -15.65 -3.70
N GLY A 49 51.61 -14.61 -4.11
CA GLY A 49 51.02 -13.38 -4.65
C GLY A 49 50.10 -13.67 -5.84
N ALA A 50 50.61 -14.42 -6.82
CA ALA A 50 49.84 -14.82 -7.99
C ALA A 50 48.60 -15.67 -7.64
N HIS A 51 48.69 -16.53 -6.63
CA HIS A 51 47.55 -17.34 -6.17
C HIS A 51 46.47 -16.50 -5.47
N GLU A 52 46.86 -15.50 -4.68
CA GLU A 52 45.88 -14.59 -4.06
C GLU A 52 45.22 -13.67 -5.10
N GLU A 53 45.97 -13.16 -6.08
CA GLU A 53 45.41 -12.41 -7.22
C GLU A 53 44.39 -13.25 -8.00
N TRP A 54 44.73 -14.50 -8.31
CA TRP A 54 43.83 -15.42 -8.99
C TRP A 54 42.54 -15.68 -8.20
N LYS A 55 42.61 -15.82 -6.87
CA LYS A 55 41.41 -15.95 -6.02
C LYS A 55 40.52 -14.71 -6.09
N VAL A 56 41.12 -13.52 -6.06
CA VAL A 56 40.39 -12.25 -6.15
C VAL A 56 39.69 -12.15 -7.51
N GLU A 57 40.38 -12.49 -8.60
CA GLU A 57 39.81 -12.49 -9.94
C GLU A 57 38.65 -13.49 -10.07
N LYS A 58 38.80 -14.70 -9.50
CA LYS A 58 37.72 -15.70 -9.47
C LYS A 58 36.51 -15.25 -8.64
N ALA A 59 36.73 -14.59 -7.52
CA ALA A 59 35.65 -14.03 -6.71
C ALA A 59 34.91 -12.91 -7.46
N LYS A 60 35.64 -12.06 -8.20
CA LYS A 60 35.08 -11.00 -9.04
C LYS A 60 34.23 -11.59 -10.18
N GLU A 61 34.75 -12.58 -10.90
CA GLU A 61 34.02 -13.27 -11.97
C GLU A 61 32.70 -13.88 -11.47
N ALA A 62 32.73 -14.56 -10.31
CA ALA A 62 31.53 -15.14 -9.70
C ALA A 62 30.50 -14.09 -9.28
N CYS A 63 30.94 -12.93 -8.78
CA CYS A 63 30.05 -11.81 -8.45
C CYS A 63 29.39 -11.20 -9.69
N GLU A 64 30.15 -11.02 -10.78
CA GLU A 64 29.62 -10.49 -12.05
C GLU A 64 28.61 -11.44 -12.70
N GLU A 65 28.87 -12.75 -12.67
CA GLU A 65 27.91 -13.76 -13.15
C GLU A 65 26.61 -13.72 -12.33
N LYS A 66 26.73 -13.67 -10.99
CA LYS A 66 25.56 -13.56 -10.11
C LYS A 66 24.74 -12.30 -10.41
N LEU A 67 25.41 -11.14 -10.56
CA LEU A 67 24.73 -9.89 -10.89
C LEU A 67 23.96 -9.96 -12.21
N ARG A 68 24.56 -10.61 -13.23
CA ARG A 68 23.91 -10.83 -14.53
C ARG A 68 22.64 -11.66 -14.39
N THR A 69 22.70 -12.76 -13.63
CA THR A 69 21.52 -13.61 -13.40
C THR A 69 20.41 -12.90 -12.63
N ASP A 70 20.76 -12.07 -11.63
CA ASP A 70 19.79 -11.27 -10.89
C ASP A 70 19.14 -10.20 -11.78
N GLN A 71 19.91 -9.58 -12.68
CA GLN A 71 19.41 -8.62 -13.66
C GLN A 71 18.44 -9.27 -14.66
N GLU A 72 18.78 -10.46 -15.17
CA GLU A 72 17.90 -11.22 -16.07
C GLU A 72 16.60 -11.65 -15.36
N ALA A 73 16.69 -12.13 -14.13
CA ALA A 73 15.52 -12.49 -13.33
C ALA A 73 14.61 -11.27 -13.05
N TRP A 74 15.21 -10.11 -12.78
CA TRP A 74 14.46 -8.88 -12.59
C TRP A 74 13.77 -8.42 -13.87
N LYS A 75 14.46 -8.48 -15.01
CA LYS A 75 13.88 -8.17 -16.33
C LYS A 75 12.70 -9.09 -16.65
N ALA A 76 12.84 -10.40 -16.44
CA ALA A 76 11.75 -11.36 -16.62
C ALA A 76 10.55 -11.05 -15.72
N LYS A 77 10.78 -10.61 -14.48
CA LYS A 77 9.71 -10.21 -13.55
C LYS A 77 8.97 -8.95 -14.03
N VAL A 78 9.70 -7.96 -14.55
CA VAL A 78 9.10 -6.73 -15.12
C VAL A 78 8.26 -7.05 -16.35
N ASP A 79 8.75 -7.89 -17.25
CA ASP A 79 8.01 -8.30 -18.44
C ASP A 79 6.74 -9.10 -18.08
N ALA A 80 6.83 -9.99 -17.08
CA ALA A 80 5.66 -10.71 -16.56
C ALA A 80 4.58 -9.77 -15.98
N LEU A 81 5.00 -8.72 -15.25
CA LEU A 81 4.08 -7.70 -14.73
C LEU A 81 3.42 -6.88 -15.85
N ARG A 82 4.18 -6.53 -16.90
CA ARG A 82 3.66 -5.82 -18.06
C ARG A 82 2.58 -6.63 -18.79
N GLU A 83 2.82 -7.92 -19.00
CA GLU A 83 1.84 -8.83 -19.61
C GLU A 83 0.60 -9.03 -18.72
N ALA A 84 0.78 -9.14 -17.40
CA ALA A 84 -0.35 -9.21 -16.46
C ALA A 84 -1.20 -7.93 -16.49
N ALA A 85 -0.57 -6.76 -16.56
CA ALA A 85 -1.28 -5.48 -16.67
C ALA A 85 -2.04 -5.36 -18.00
N LYS A 86 -1.47 -5.85 -19.10
CA LYS A 86 -2.15 -5.88 -20.41
C LYS A 86 -3.39 -6.76 -20.37
N LYS A 87 -3.29 -7.99 -19.84
CA LYS A 87 -4.43 -8.89 -19.66
C LYS A 87 -5.51 -8.29 -18.75
N LYS A 88 -5.13 -7.57 -17.70
CA LYS A 88 -6.10 -6.88 -16.83
C LYS A 88 -6.88 -5.82 -17.61
N LYS A 89 -6.21 -5.01 -18.44
CA LYS A 89 -6.88 -4.02 -19.30
C LYS A 89 -7.81 -4.66 -20.33
N GLU A 90 -7.40 -5.77 -20.95
CA GLU A 90 -8.25 -6.51 -21.88
C GLU A 90 -9.52 -7.05 -21.19
N LEU A 91 -9.38 -7.60 -19.99
CA LEU A 91 -10.53 -8.05 -19.19
C LEU A 91 -11.46 -6.90 -18.78
N GLU A 92 -10.90 -5.74 -18.45
CA GLU A 92 -11.67 -4.54 -18.12
C GLU A 92 -12.46 -4.02 -19.32
N GLN A 93 -11.84 -3.98 -20.51
CA GLN A 93 -12.54 -3.62 -21.76
C GLN A 93 -13.68 -4.58 -22.08
N VAL A 94 -13.45 -5.89 -21.95
CA VAL A 94 -14.51 -6.89 -22.16
C VAL A 94 -15.66 -6.72 -21.16
N ALA A 95 -15.36 -6.38 -19.91
CA ALA A 95 -16.39 -6.11 -18.89
C ALA A 95 -17.20 -4.85 -19.22
N GLU A 96 -16.54 -3.79 -19.69
CA GLU A 96 -17.19 -2.54 -20.09
C GLU A 96 -18.08 -2.73 -21.32
N GLU A 97 -17.61 -3.46 -22.34
CA GLU A 97 -18.41 -3.80 -23.53
C GLU A 97 -19.67 -4.60 -23.17
N LYS A 98 -19.52 -5.58 -22.26
CA LYS A 98 -20.66 -6.37 -21.76
C LYS A 98 -21.67 -5.50 -21.03
N TRP A 99 -21.20 -4.59 -20.17
CA TRP A 99 -22.08 -3.66 -19.45
C TRP A 99 -22.84 -2.73 -20.40
N LEU A 100 -22.18 -2.21 -21.44
CA LEU A 100 -22.81 -1.41 -22.50
C LEU A 100 -23.84 -2.20 -23.31
N ALA A 101 -23.59 -3.49 -23.58
CA ALA A 101 -24.56 -4.36 -24.24
C ALA A 101 -25.81 -4.58 -23.39
N ASP A 102 -25.64 -4.89 -22.11
CA ASP A 102 -26.74 -5.06 -21.15
C ASP A 102 -27.56 -3.76 -20.99
N GLU A 103 -26.89 -2.60 -20.96
CA GLU A 103 -27.57 -1.30 -20.90
C GLU A 103 -28.42 -1.03 -22.15
N LYS A 104 -27.89 -1.32 -23.35
CA LYS A 104 -28.65 -1.20 -24.61
C LYS A 104 -29.85 -2.13 -24.63
N GLU A 105 -29.70 -3.37 -24.14
CA GLU A 105 -30.81 -4.32 -24.06
C GLU A 105 -31.93 -3.79 -23.15
N LEU A 106 -31.58 -3.24 -21.98
CA LEU A 106 -32.53 -2.61 -21.07
C LEU A 106 -33.26 -1.42 -21.73
N GLN A 107 -32.55 -0.59 -22.49
CA GLN A 107 -33.18 0.51 -23.24
C GLN A 107 -34.16 0.01 -24.30
N CYS A 108 -33.79 -1.03 -25.08
CA CYS A 108 -34.69 -1.65 -26.06
C CYS A 108 -35.96 -2.22 -25.39
N LEU A 109 -35.82 -2.90 -24.25
CA LEU A 109 -36.96 -3.41 -23.48
C LEU A 109 -37.86 -2.27 -22.97
N ALA A 110 -37.29 -1.14 -22.56
CA ALA A 110 -38.05 0.03 -22.13
C ALA A 110 -38.86 0.66 -23.27
N ILE A 111 -38.28 0.73 -24.49
CA ILE A 111 -38.98 1.22 -25.69
C ILE A 111 -40.14 0.28 -26.05
N LYS A 112 -39.89 -1.04 -26.13
CA LYS A 112 -40.95 -2.04 -26.40
C LYS A 112 -42.11 -1.94 -25.41
N LYS A 113 -41.83 -1.78 -24.10
CA LYS A 113 -42.87 -1.58 -23.07
C LYS A 113 -43.69 -0.30 -23.27
N LYS A 114 -43.08 0.77 -23.80
CA LYS A 114 -43.80 2.02 -24.11
C LYS A 114 -44.72 1.84 -25.32
N GLU A 115 -44.27 1.16 -26.36
CA GLU A 115 -45.06 0.86 -27.57
C GLU A 115 -46.24 -0.06 -27.25
N GLU A 116 -46.01 -1.13 -26.49
CA GLU A 116 -47.10 -2.03 -26.05
C GLU A 116 -48.16 -1.28 -25.24
N LYS A 117 -47.74 -0.36 -24.36
CA LYS A 117 -48.66 0.52 -23.62
C LYS A 117 -49.45 1.46 -24.54
N LYS A 118 -48.87 1.95 -25.64
CA LYS A 118 -49.59 2.79 -26.63
C LYS A 118 -50.62 1.96 -27.40
N LEU A 119 -50.23 0.78 -27.91
CA LEU A 119 -51.14 -0.14 -28.61
C LEU A 119 -52.32 -0.58 -27.74
N ARG A 120 -52.08 -0.91 -26.47
CA ARG A 120 -53.17 -1.24 -25.52
C ARG A 120 -54.13 -0.06 -25.29
N LYS A 121 -53.64 1.18 -25.30
CA LYS A 121 -54.49 2.38 -25.17
C LYS A 121 -55.33 2.58 -26.43
N GLU A 122 -54.77 2.36 -27.62
CA GLU A 122 -55.49 2.45 -28.89
C GLU A 122 -56.56 1.37 -29.03
N GLN A 123 -56.24 0.10 -28.70
CA GLN A 123 -57.22 -0.99 -28.69
C GLN A 123 -58.39 -0.69 -27.74
N LYS A 124 -58.11 -0.18 -26.53
CA LYS A 124 -59.18 0.23 -25.59
C LYS A 124 -60.05 1.37 -26.12
N LYS A 125 -59.50 2.28 -26.92
CA LYS A 125 -60.28 3.35 -27.57
C LYS A 125 -61.16 2.79 -28.69
N ALA A 126 -60.61 1.91 -29.53
CA ALA A 126 -61.36 1.25 -30.61
C ALA A 126 -62.49 0.36 -30.08
N GLU A 127 -62.24 -0.42 -29.02
CA GLU A 127 -63.25 -1.27 -28.38
C GLU A 127 -64.41 -0.44 -27.80
N LYS A 128 -64.11 0.70 -27.17
CA LYS A 128 -65.15 1.63 -26.69
C LYS A 128 -65.98 2.23 -27.82
N ALA A 129 -65.36 2.59 -28.94
CA ALA A 129 -66.07 3.11 -30.12
C ALA A 129 -66.98 2.05 -30.75
N ALA A 130 -66.50 0.80 -30.86
CA ALA A 130 -67.31 -0.32 -31.38
C ALA A 130 -68.52 -0.60 -30.48
N LYS A 131 -68.35 -0.63 -29.15
CA LYS A 131 -69.45 -0.80 -28.20
C LYS A 131 -70.50 0.31 -28.28
N ALA A 132 -70.08 1.56 -28.55
CA ALA A 132 -71.02 2.66 -28.74
C ALA A 132 -71.87 2.48 -30.01
N MET A 133 -71.28 1.96 -31.10
CA MET A 133 -72.01 1.69 -32.35
C MET A 133 -73.00 0.52 -32.23
N GLU A 134 -72.68 -0.54 -31.48
CA GLU A 134 -73.61 -1.67 -31.25
C GLU A 134 -74.76 -1.31 -30.28
N SER A 135 -74.55 -0.35 -29.38
CA SER A 135 -75.61 0.13 -28.48
C SER A 135 -76.65 1.05 -29.14
N GLY A 136 -76.67 1.11 -30.47
CA GLY A 136 -77.69 1.77 -31.29
C GLY A 136 -79.09 1.19 -31.09
N LYS A 137 -79.70 1.49 -29.95
CA LYS A 137 -81.14 1.45 -29.76
C LYS A 137 -81.61 2.91 -29.66
N GLY A 138 -82.19 3.34 -30.78
CA GLY A 138 -82.56 4.68 -31.19
C GLY A 138 -82.95 5.71 -30.12
N ALA A 139 -82.46 6.92 -30.33
CA ALA A 139 -83.25 8.14 -30.13
C ALA A 139 -82.68 9.23 -31.04
N ALA A 140 -83.60 9.89 -31.73
CA ALA A 140 -83.36 10.87 -32.77
C ALA A 140 -82.74 12.18 -32.25
N GLU A 141 -82.02 12.83 -33.15
CA GLU A 141 -82.11 14.27 -33.42
C GLU A 141 -81.93 15.24 -32.23
N ALA A 142 -80.69 15.66 -32.00
CA ALA A 142 -80.40 16.94 -31.35
C ALA A 142 -79.01 17.48 -31.77
N THR A 143 -79.07 18.42 -32.72
CA THR A 143 -78.36 19.70 -32.67
C THR A 143 -76.84 19.69 -32.44
N LEU A 144 -76.15 19.57 -33.56
CA LEU A 144 -75.08 20.47 -34.02
C LEU A 144 -74.95 21.75 -33.17
N VAL A 145 -73.84 21.87 -32.43
CA VAL A 145 -73.04 23.06 -32.10
C VAL A 145 -72.17 22.67 -30.91
N HIS A 146 -70.88 22.46 -31.14
CA HIS A 146 -69.90 22.82 -30.12
C HIS A 146 -68.63 23.37 -30.77
N GLU A 147 -68.39 24.61 -30.40
CA GLU A 147 -67.27 25.50 -30.63
C GLU A 147 -65.90 24.82 -30.50
N GLU A 148 -65.13 24.90 -31.58
CA GLU A 148 -63.88 25.68 -31.65
C GLU A 148 -63.34 26.22 -30.31
N ARG A 149 -62.42 25.48 -29.67
CA ARG A 149 -61.32 26.09 -28.91
C ARG A 149 -60.26 25.07 -28.51
N GLY A 150 -59.01 25.37 -28.87
CA GLY A 150 -57.83 24.77 -28.24
C GLY A 150 -56.89 24.10 -29.24
N THR A 151 -56.28 24.88 -30.13
CA THR A 151 -55.03 24.50 -30.78
C THR A 151 -53.93 24.48 -29.72
N ASP A 152 -53.80 23.37 -29.01
CA ASP A 152 -52.63 23.10 -28.16
C ASP A 152 -51.49 22.70 -29.10
N ALA A 153 -50.69 23.71 -29.45
CA ALA A 153 -49.43 23.53 -30.14
C ALA A 153 -48.52 22.71 -29.22
N ASP A 154 -48.46 21.40 -29.50
CA ASP A 154 -47.51 20.45 -28.93
C ASP A 154 -46.11 20.94 -29.33
N THR A 155 -45.58 21.82 -28.49
CA THR A 155 -44.23 22.34 -28.61
C THR A 155 -43.36 21.15 -28.21
N GLU A 156 -42.77 20.48 -29.20
CA GLU A 156 -41.60 19.65 -28.99
C GLU A 156 -40.51 20.54 -28.38
N GLY A 157 -40.62 20.73 -27.06
CA GLY A 157 -39.61 21.35 -26.25
C GLY A 157 -38.42 20.41 -26.28
N GLU A 158 -37.52 20.67 -27.22
CA GLU A 158 -36.15 20.23 -27.20
C GLU A 158 -35.61 20.59 -25.82
N MET A 159 -35.74 19.65 -24.88
CA MET A 159 -35.19 19.81 -23.54
C MET A 159 -33.70 19.91 -23.75
N SER A 160 -33.21 21.16 -23.70
CA SER A 160 -31.81 21.51 -23.86
C SER A 160 -30.97 20.55 -23.04
N GLU A 161 -29.84 20.12 -23.59
CA GLU A 161 -28.96 19.13 -22.98
C GLU A 161 -28.65 19.43 -21.50
N GLY A 162 -28.62 20.72 -21.15
CA GLY A 162 -28.47 21.21 -19.78
C GLY A 162 -29.60 20.76 -18.83
N ALA A 163 -30.86 20.74 -19.29
CA ALA A 163 -31.99 20.27 -18.49
C ALA A 163 -31.92 18.75 -18.25
N LYS A 164 -31.49 17.97 -19.26
CA LYS A 164 -31.28 16.52 -19.12
C LYS A 164 -30.13 16.19 -18.17
N LYS A 165 -28.98 16.90 -18.27
CA LYS A 165 -27.86 16.76 -17.31
C LYS A 165 -28.27 17.13 -15.89
N LYS A 166 -29.09 18.16 -15.69
CA LYS A 166 -29.56 18.58 -14.37
C LYS A 166 -30.55 17.57 -13.76
N ALA A 167 -31.40 16.94 -14.56
CA ALA A 167 -32.29 15.86 -14.12
C ALA A 167 -31.52 14.59 -13.73
N LEU A 168 -30.50 14.20 -14.50
CA LEU A 168 -29.64 13.05 -14.19
C LEU A 168 -28.80 13.29 -12.93
N LYS A 169 -28.27 14.51 -12.73
CA LYS A 169 -27.54 14.87 -11.51
C LYS A 169 -28.44 14.77 -10.26
N LYS A 170 -29.68 15.24 -10.34
CA LYS A 170 -30.67 15.09 -9.25
C LYS A 170 -31.03 13.63 -8.97
N LEU A 171 -31.11 12.77 -9.99
CA LEU A 171 -31.38 11.35 -9.78
C LEU A 171 -30.22 10.62 -9.09
N LYS A 172 -28.96 10.94 -9.46
CA LYS A 172 -27.78 10.42 -8.74
C LYS A 172 -27.75 10.88 -7.29
N GLU A 173 -28.01 12.16 -7.03
CA GLU A 173 -28.08 12.72 -5.67
C GLU A 173 -29.19 12.07 -4.82
N ILE A 174 -30.34 11.77 -5.42
CA ILE A 174 -31.42 11.04 -4.73
C ILE A 174 -31.03 9.60 -4.44
N HIS A 175 -30.32 8.93 -5.35
CA HIS A 175 -29.88 7.54 -5.17
C HIS A 175 -28.81 7.43 -4.07
N ASP A 176 -27.82 8.33 -4.09
CA ASP A 176 -26.76 8.42 -3.07
C ASP A 176 -27.31 8.89 -1.72
N GLY A 177 -28.33 9.77 -1.74
CA GLY A 177 -29.07 10.18 -0.54
C GLY A 177 -29.92 9.06 0.07
N LYS A 178 -30.51 8.18 -0.75
CA LYS A 178 -31.32 7.05 -0.26
C LYS A 178 -30.47 5.94 0.35
N GLN A 179 -29.24 5.74 -0.13
CA GLN A 179 -28.29 4.82 0.52
C GLN A 179 -27.87 5.30 1.92
N ARG A 180 -27.94 6.60 2.21
CA ARG A 180 -27.68 7.13 3.58
C ARG A 180 -28.89 7.08 4.51
N ALA A 181 -30.11 6.93 3.99
CA ALA A 181 -31.35 6.91 4.80
C ALA A 181 -31.77 5.50 5.26
N THR A 182 -31.09 4.44 4.81
CA THR A 182 -31.38 3.04 5.20
C THR A 182 -30.34 2.51 6.19
N ALA A 183 -29.90 3.35 7.12
CA ALA A 183 -29.25 2.90 8.34
C ALA A 183 -30.33 2.84 9.45
N PRO A 184 -30.47 1.74 10.19
CA PRO A 184 -31.53 1.59 11.19
C PRO A 184 -31.36 2.64 12.28
N MET A 185 -32.41 3.44 12.49
CA MET A 185 -32.46 4.44 13.57
C MET A 185 -32.37 3.74 14.93
N GLY A 186 -31.17 3.76 15.52
CA GLY A 186 -30.97 3.37 16.92
C GLY A 186 -31.63 4.35 17.91
N PRO A 187 -31.82 3.95 19.17
CA PRO A 187 -32.65 4.68 20.13
C PRO A 187 -32.06 6.05 20.50
N LYS A 188 -32.95 7.06 20.45
CA LYS A 188 -32.76 8.48 20.80
C LYS A 188 -32.14 8.64 22.20
N ARG A 189 -30.82 8.85 22.30
CA ARG A 189 -30.13 9.21 23.55
C ARG A 189 -30.28 10.70 23.84
N LYS A 190 -30.78 11.03 25.03
CA LYS A 190 -30.83 12.38 25.62
C LYS A 190 -29.41 12.93 25.75
N ARG A 191 -29.18 14.15 25.23
CA ARG A 191 -27.95 14.92 25.50
C ARG A 191 -28.03 15.51 26.90
N ALA A 192 -27.00 15.28 27.71
CA ALA A 192 -26.69 16.01 28.95
C ALA A 192 -25.48 16.95 28.71
N PRO A 193 -25.36 18.06 29.46
CA PRO A 193 -24.53 19.20 29.08
C PRO A 193 -23.08 19.11 29.57
N LYS A 194 -22.23 19.83 28.83
CA LYS A 194 -20.90 20.41 29.10
C LYS A 194 -20.19 20.05 30.42
N SER A 195 -18.89 19.76 30.29
CA SER A 195 -17.91 20.02 31.34
C SER A 195 -16.66 20.64 30.74
N THR A 196 -16.20 21.68 31.42
CA THR A 196 -15.06 22.55 31.14
C THR A 196 -14.03 22.27 32.24
N SER A 197 -12.77 22.02 31.87
CA SER A 197 -11.59 21.99 32.75
C SER A 197 -10.38 22.02 31.80
N VAL A 198 -9.46 23.00 31.74
CA VAL A 198 -8.68 23.73 32.76
C VAL A 198 -7.95 22.78 33.70
N VAL A 199 -6.67 22.53 33.43
CA VAL A 199 -5.52 22.76 34.35
C VAL A 199 -4.23 22.10 33.79
N GLU A 200 -3.19 22.94 33.78
CA GLU A 200 -1.73 22.77 33.88
C GLU A 200 -0.94 21.75 33.06
N GLU A 201 -0.04 22.34 32.25
CA GLU A 201 1.27 21.81 31.86
C GLU A 201 2.19 21.78 33.11
N SER A 202 2.88 20.66 33.32
CA SER A 202 4.04 20.60 34.22
C SER A 202 5.17 19.89 33.49
N ASP A 203 6.19 20.67 33.13
CA ASP A 203 7.51 20.19 32.76
C ASP A 203 8.15 19.46 33.94
N GLY A 204 8.89 18.38 33.66
CA GLY A 204 9.48 17.54 34.69
C GLY A 204 10.29 16.37 34.13
N GLU A 205 11.43 16.71 33.54
CA GLU A 205 12.54 15.83 33.22
C GLU A 205 12.95 14.96 34.42
N SER A 206 12.91 13.62 34.29
CA SER A 206 13.65 12.69 35.17
C SER A 206 13.78 11.28 34.57
N ARG A 207 15.03 10.81 34.62
CA ARG A 207 15.61 9.55 34.11
C ARG A 207 14.99 8.24 34.64
N PRO A 208 15.30 7.09 33.99
CA PRO A 208 14.65 5.80 34.25
C PRO A 208 15.35 4.96 35.33
N GLY A 209 14.58 4.11 36.02
CA GLY A 209 15.09 3.09 36.93
C GLY A 209 14.15 1.87 37.03
N PRO A 210 14.68 0.64 37.25
CA PRO A 210 14.03 -0.61 36.86
C PRO A 210 13.38 -1.38 38.03
N SER A 211 12.74 -2.51 37.68
CA SER A 211 12.52 -3.71 38.51
C SER A 211 11.09 -3.97 38.98
N LYS A 212 10.44 -5.03 38.49
CA LYS A 212 10.36 -6.35 39.16
C LYS A 212 9.43 -7.31 38.42
N ARG A 213 9.94 -8.51 38.15
CA ARG A 213 9.18 -9.68 37.68
C ARG A 213 8.32 -10.24 38.82
N VAL A 214 7.07 -10.62 38.55
CA VAL A 214 6.37 -11.70 39.30
C VAL A 214 5.65 -12.60 38.31
N LYS A 215 5.93 -13.89 38.48
CA LYS A 215 5.57 -15.05 37.67
C LYS A 215 4.52 -15.84 38.45
N THR A 216 3.38 -16.21 37.87
CA THR A 216 2.59 -17.36 38.35
C THR A 216 1.73 -17.94 37.23
N GLU A 217 2.14 -19.12 36.75
CA GLU A 217 1.32 -20.06 35.98
C GLU A 217 0.42 -20.84 36.96
N VAL A 218 -0.76 -21.32 36.52
CA VAL A 218 -1.29 -22.69 36.76
C VAL A 218 -2.53 -22.93 35.88
N SER A 219 -2.34 -23.85 34.92
CA SER A 219 -3.14 -25.03 34.48
C SER A 219 -4.69 -25.03 34.42
N GLY A 220 -5.22 -25.53 33.28
CA GLY A 220 -6.64 -25.86 32.99
C GLY A 220 -7.17 -27.13 33.71
N PRO A 221 -8.14 -27.93 33.20
CA PRO A 221 -8.75 -27.99 31.85
C PRO A 221 -10.29 -28.27 31.82
N VAL A 222 -10.80 -28.66 30.63
CA VAL A 222 -11.93 -29.58 30.34
C VAL A 222 -13.32 -29.00 29.96
N GLU A 223 -13.61 -29.21 28.66
CA GLU A 223 -14.83 -29.64 27.94
C GLU A 223 -16.21 -29.03 28.22
N GLY A 224 -16.94 -28.83 27.12
CA GLY A 224 -18.38 -29.12 27.06
C GLY A 224 -19.30 -27.96 26.70
N GLU A 225 -19.76 -27.97 25.44
CA GLU A 225 -21.15 -27.74 25.00
C GLU A 225 -21.76 -26.33 25.15
N GLU A 226 -22.06 -25.69 24.01
CA GLU A 226 -23.37 -25.63 23.34
C GLU A 226 -24.30 -24.53 23.90
N GLU A 227 -25.11 -24.01 22.99
CA GLU A 227 -25.86 -22.75 23.08
C GLU A 227 -26.81 -22.68 24.28
N LEU A 228 -27.33 -21.48 24.56
CA LEU A 228 -28.78 -21.22 24.53
C LEU A 228 -29.09 -19.78 24.93
N ILE A 229 -29.81 -19.11 24.04
CA ILE A 229 -30.40 -17.79 24.23
C ILE A 229 -31.56 -17.96 25.24
N GLY A 230 -31.26 -17.77 26.53
CA GLY A 230 -32.23 -18.01 27.61
C GLY A 230 -32.17 -16.98 28.72
N ASN A 231 -33.12 -16.03 28.68
CA ASN A 231 -33.71 -15.29 29.80
C ASN A 231 -32.79 -14.45 30.73
N LYS A 232 -32.96 -13.12 30.71
CA LYS A 232 -32.13 -12.12 31.43
C LYS A 232 -32.51 -11.88 32.91
N ARG A 233 -33.22 -12.81 33.55
CA ARG A 233 -33.57 -12.68 34.98
C ARG A 233 -32.64 -13.54 35.83
N CYS A 234 -32.19 -13.00 36.96
CA CYS A 234 -31.39 -13.77 37.90
C CYS A 234 -32.22 -14.94 38.46
N MET A 235 -31.82 -16.18 38.20
CA MET A 235 -32.56 -17.39 38.63
C MET A 235 -32.75 -17.48 40.15
N ARG A 236 -31.93 -16.78 40.93
CA ARG A 236 -31.96 -16.89 42.40
C ARG A 236 -32.93 -15.92 43.08
N CYS A 237 -33.25 -14.81 42.42
CA CYS A 237 -34.14 -13.78 42.98
C CYS A 237 -35.23 -13.30 42.01
N HIS A 238 -35.26 -13.81 40.77
CA HIS A 238 -36.19 -13.48 39.69
C HIS A 238 -36.33 -11.98 39.34
N GLN A 239 -35.44 -11.13 39.85
CA GLN A 239 -35.37 -9.71 39.49
C GLN A 239 -34.53 -9.49 38.22
N ASP A 240 -34.84 -8.41 37.49
CA ASP A 240 -34.06 -7.99 36.33
C ASP A 240 -32.62 -7.68 36.75
N LEU A 241 -31.67 -8.10 35.90
CA LEU A 241 -30.23 -8.12 36.16
C LEU A 241 -29.64 -6.75 36.60
N ALA A 242 -30.34 -5.65 36.37
CA ALA A 242 -29.88 -4.31 36.71
C ALA A 242 -30.02 -3.93 38.20
N HIS A 243 -30.78 -4.68 39.02
CA HIS A 243 -31.14 -4.24 40.39
C HIS A 243 -30.72 -5.23 41.50
N CYS A 244 -30.03 -6.32 41.17
CA CYS A 244 -29.64 -7.33 42.15
C CYS A 244 -28.31 -6.97 42.86
N PHE A 245 -28.37 -6.14 43.90
CA PHE A 245 -27.18 -5.76 44.71
C PHE A 245 -26.68 -6.85 45.66
N ALA A 246 -27.42 -7.94 45.86
CA ALA A 246 -27.07 -9.01 46.81
C ALA A 246 -26.19 -10.14 46.21
N CYS A 247 -25.77 -10.04 44.94
CA CYS A 247 -24.87 -10.99 44.30
C CYS A 247 -23.58 -10.26 43.86
N PRO A 248 -22.46 -10.33 44.61
CA PRO A 248 -21.21 -9.64 44.26
C PRO A 248 -20.44 -10.24 43.06
N ALA A 249 -21.11 -10.97 42.17
CA ALA A 249 -20.45 -11.80 41.17
C ALA A 249 -21.20 -11.78 39.83
N SER A 250 -21.27 -10.62 39.15
CA SER A 250 -21.49 -10.63 37.69
C SER A 250 -20.98 -9.40 36.94
N GLU A 251 -19.88 -8.77 37.37
CA GLU A 251 -19.22 -7.71 36.58
C GLU A 251 -18.21 -8.27 35.55
N LYS A 252 -18.13 -9.60 35.39
CA LYS A 252 -17.19 -10.26 34.46
C LYS A 252 -17.82 -10.84 33.18
N SER A 253 -19.14 -10.79 32.97
CA SER A 253 -19.77 -11.52 31.85
C SER A 253 -20.18 -10.71 30.62
N ILE A 254 -20.06 -9.38 30.61
CA ILE A 254 -20.49 -8.55 29.45
C ILE A 254 -19.33 -7.83 28.74
N ARG A 255 -18.18 -7.59 29.40
CA ARG A 255 -17.00 -7.00 28.74
C ARG A 255 -16.18 -7.96 27.87
N ARG A 256 -16.46 -9.27 27.89
CA ARG A 256 -15.62 -10.27 27.22
C ARG A 256 -16.05 -10.67 25.81
N ARG A 257 -17.20 -10.20 25.30
CA ARG A 257 -17.72 -10.63 23.98
C ARG A 257 -17.55 -9.66 22.81
N THR A 258 -17.02 -8.46 23.03
CA THR A 258 -16.72 -7.50 21.94
C THR A 258 -15.23 -7.26 21.72
N LEU A 259 -14.35 -7.92 22.48
CA LEU A 259 -12.89 -7.74 22.35
C LEU A 259 -12.17 -8.92 21.66
N SER A 260 -12.79 -10.09 21.56
CA SER A 260 -12.13 -11.27 20.97
C SER A 260 -12.09 -11.28 19.43
N ALA A 261 -12.81 -10.38 18.75
CA ALA A 261 -12.74 -10.19 17.31
C ALA A 261 -11.78 -9.07 16.88
N LEU A 262 -11.23 -8.32 17.84
CA LEU A 262 -10.22 -7.27 17.58
C LEU A 262 -8.79 -7.71 17.95
N THR A 263 -8.63 -8.80 18.70
CA THR A 263 -7.31 -9.32 19.10
C THR A 263 -6.57 -10.05 17.97
N VAL A 264 -7.25 -10.43 16.88
CA VAL A 264 -6.60 -10.98 15.68
C VAL A 264 -5.99 -9.87 14.79
N GLY A 265 -6.30 -8.60 15.08
CA GLY A 265 -5.80 -7.48 14.26
C GLY A 265 -4.52 -6.81 14.74
N SER A 266 -4.12 -6.94 16.01
CA SER A 266 -3.02 -6.12 16.53
C SER A 266 -1.62 -6.67 16.22
N GLU A 267 -1.46 -7.99 16.16
CA GLU A 267 -0.15 -8.63 15.96
C GLU A 267 0.29 -8.55 14.50
N GLU A 268 -0.62 -8.84 13.56
CA GLU A 268 -0.38 -8.66 12.12
C GLU A 268 -0.13 -7.19 11.74
N ILE A 269 -0.83 -6.24 12.39
CA ILE A 269 -0.59 -4.81 12.17
C ILE A 269 0.76 -4.38 12.75
N LEU A 270 1.18 -4.92 13.89
CA LEU A 270 2.50 -4.66 14.47
C LEU A 270 3.63 -5.19 13.58
N GLU A 271 3.50 -6.41 13.06
CA GLU A 271 4.48 -6.97 12.12
C GLU A 271 4.58 -6.13 10.83
N LEU A 272 3.45 -5.66 10.29
CA LEU A 272 3.43 -4.77 9.12
C LEU A 272 4.07 -3.41 9.41
N LEU A 273 3.80 -2.83 10.58
CA LEU A 273 4.41 -1.56 11.01
C LEU A 273 5.91 -1.70 11.23
N GLU A 274 6.38 -2.81 11.82
CA GLU A 274 7.80 -3.09 12.02
C GLU A 274 8.51 -3.27 10.67
N LYS A 275 7.90 -4.00 9.73
CA LYS A 275 8.43 -4.15 8.37
C LYS A 275 8.47 -2.83 7.61
N LEU A 276 7.46 -1.98 7.77
CA LEU A 276 7.44 -0.64 7.17
C LEU A 276 8.54 0.25 7.77
N ALA A 277 8.72 0.24 9.10
CA ALA A 277 9.76 0.98 9.77
C ALA A 277 11.16 0.57 9.28
N HIS A 278 11.44 -0.73 9.20
CA HIS A 278 12.71 -1.26 8.67
C HIS A 278 12.93 -0.83 7.21
N MET A 279 11.89 -0.81 6.38
CA MET A 279 11.98 -0.38 4.98
C MET A 279 12.29 1.11 4.85
N VAL A 280 11.63 1.95 5.66
CA VAL A 280 11.88 3.40 5.71
C VAL A 280 13.31 3.67 6.18
N GLU A 281 13.79 2.98 7.21
CA GLU A 281 15.17 3.10 7.69
C GLU A 281 16.19 2.67 6.62
N THR A 282 15.93 1.56 5.92
CA THR A 282 16.76 1.10 4.81
C THR A 282 16.81 2.13 3.67
N LEU A 283 15.68 2.77 3.36
CA LEU A 283 15.60 3.82 2.35
C LEU A 283 16.33 5.08 2.80
N SER A 284 16.18 5.50 4.05
CA SER A 284 16.89 6.64 4.63
C SER A 284 18.40 6.47 4.50
N ASN A 285 18.93 5.30 4.93
CA ASN A 285 20.36 5.00 4.83
C ASN A 285 20.88 5.07 3.38
N LYS A 286 20.07 4.66 2.40
CA LYS A 286 20.46 4.76 0.98
C LYS A 286 20.45 6.20 0.48
N VAL A 287 19.47 7.01 0.90
CA VAL A 287 19.43 8.45 0.58
C VAL A 287 20.61 9.18 1.19
N ASP A 288 21.02 8.84 2.40
CA ASP A 288 22.19 9.44 3.06
C ASP A 288 23.49 9.10 2.31
N ILE A 289 23.65 7.83 1.88
CA ILE A 289 24.81 7.42 1.06
C ILE A 289 24.83 8.17 -0.28
N LEU A 290 23.70 8.25 -0.98
CA LEU A 290 23.60 8.99 -2.24
C LEU A 290 23.90 10.47 -2.05
N THR A 291 23.39 11.07 -0.97
CA THR A 291 23.67 12.46 -0.61
C THR A 291 25.16 12.68 -0.37
N GLY A 292 25.81 11.77 0.36
CA GLY A 292 27.27 11.80 0.56
C GLY A 292 28.06 11.69 -0.74
N GLN A 293 27.62 10.83 -1.68
CA GLN A 293 28.24 10.70 -3.01
C GLN A 293 28.08 11.97 -3.84
N VAL A 294 26.90 12.59 -3.83
CA VAL A 294 26.65 13.86 -4.54
C VAL A 294 27.52 14.98 -3.97
N VAL A 295 27.65 15.07 -2.65
CA VAL A 295 28.52 16.06 -2.00
C VAL A 295 29.99 15.82 -2.36
N SER A 296 30.45 14.56 -2.34
CA SER A 296 31.83 14.21 -2.73
C SER A 296 32.09 14.56 -4.20
N LEU A 297 31.14 14.30 -5.10
CA LEU A 297 31.26 14.65 -6.51
C LEU A 297 31.31 16.17 -6.71
N GLY A 298 30.48 16.92 -5.97
CA GLY A 298 30.54 18.38 -5.94
C GLY A 298 31.93 18.90 -5.57
N GLY A 299 32.53 18.35 -4.52
CA GLY A 299 33.90 18.70 -4.12
C GLY A 299 34.95 18.38 -5.19
N CYS A 300 34.85 17.23 -5.86
CA CYS A 300 35.74 16.91 -6.98
C CYS A 300 35.59 17.87 -8.16
N ILE A 301 34.38 18.37 -8.41
CA ILE A 301 34.13 19.38 -9.45
C ILE A 301 34.74 20.72 -9.04
N ASP A 302 34.58 21.13 -7.78
CA ASP A 302 35.18 22.37 -7.27
C ASP A 302 36.72 22.33 -7.38
N ASP A 303 37.36 21.22 -6.99
CA ASP A 303 38.80 21.00 -7.14
C ASP A 303 39.23 21.04 -8.62
N LEU A 304 38.41 20.48 -9.52
CA LEU A 304 38.67 20.51 -10.96
C LEU A 304 38.60 21.94 -11.50
N VAL A 305 37.60 22.72 -11.09
CA VAL A 305 37.44 24.14 -11.44
C VAL A 305 38.61 24.99 -10.94
N ASP A 306 39.11 24.72 -9.73
CA ASP A 306 40.26 25.43 -9.17
C ASP A 306 41.57 25.06 -9.91
N ASN A 307 41.76 23.79 -10.26
CA ASN A 307 42.92 23.35 -11.05
C ASN A 307 42.92 23.95 -12.47
N PHE A 308 41.74 24.11 -13.09
CA PHE A 308 41.61 24.76 -14.40
C PHE A 308 42.02 26.24 -14.42
N GLN A 309 42.05 26.94 -13.28
CA GLN A 309 42.60 28.31 -13.24
C GLN A 309 44.13 28.35 -13.28
N SER A 310 44.80 27.21 -13.05
CA SER A 310 46.26 27.15 -12.87
C SER A 310 47.02 26.56 -14.05
N GLU A 311 46.35 25.88 -14.98
CA GLU A 311 46.93 25.32 -16.20
C GLU A 311 46.47 26.12 -17.43
N GLU A 312 47.41 26.56 -18.27
CA GLU A 312 47.11 27.14 -19.59
C GLU A 312 46.44 26.06 -20.45
N ILE A 313 45.11 26.02 -20.46
CA ILE A 313 44.33 25.17 -21.37
C ILE A 313 44.41 25.81 -22.76
N ASP A 314 45.05 25.12 -23.71
CA ASP A 314 45.30 25.63 -25.06
C ASP A 314 44.04 25.88 -25.92
N SER A 315 42.84 25.49 -25.47
CA SER A 315 41.58 25.86 -26.13
C SER A 315 40.40 25.97 -25.16
N PRO A 316 39.91 27.20 -24.90
CA PRO A 316 38.70 27.40 -24.11
C PRO A 316 37.41 26.91 -24.81
N GLU A 317 37.44 26.66 -26.13
CA GLU A 317 36.27 26.20 -26.88
C GLU A 317 35.86 24.74 -26.57
N GLU A 318 36.81 23.82 -26.35
CA GLU A 318 36.48 22.44 -25.95
C GLU A 318 35.86 22.40 -24.54
N LEU A 319 36.36 23.24 -23.63
CA LEU A 319 35.84 23.33 -22.26
C LEU A 319 34.40 23.86 -22.21
N ILE A 320 34.06 24.81 -23.08
CA ILE A 320 32.69 25.34 -23.19
C ILE A 320 31.75 24.25 -23.71
N SER A 321 32.19 23.43 -24.67
CA SER A 321 31.40 22.31 -25.19
C SER A 321 31.08 21.27 -24.11
N ASP A 322 32.07 20.87 -23.31
CA ASP A 322 31.88 19.90 -22.22
C ASP A 322 30.99 20.46 -21.10
N MET A 323 31.07 21.76 -20.82
CA MET A 323 30.25 22.42 -19.81
C MET A 323 28.80 22.59 -20.26
N GLU A 324 28.55 22.84 -21.56
CA GLU A 324 27.20 22.87 -22.15
C GLU A 324 26.55 21.48 -22.16
N GLU A 325 27.30 20.43 -22.48
CA GLU A 325 26.82 19.04 -22.43
C GLU A 325 26.51 18.59 -20.99
N TRP A 326 27.35 19.01 -20.02
CA TRP A 326 27.08 18.76 -18.61
C TRP A 326 25.85 19.51 -18.10
N GLN A 327 25.67 20.77 -18.49
CA GLN A 327 24.46 21.53 -18.14
C GLN A 327 23.19 20.92 -18.75
N ALA A 328 23.25 20.44 -20.01
CA ALA A 328 22.16 19.73 -20.65
C ALA A 328 21.81 18.44 -19.88
N SER A 329 22.83 17.66 -19.48
CA SER A 329 22.66 16.45 -18.67
C SER A 329 22.05 16.75 -17.29
N CYS A 330 22.45 17.84 -16.64
CA CYS A 330 21.88 18.30 -15.38
C CYS A 330 20.41 18.74 -15.52
N MET A 331 20.03 19.39 -16.63
CA MET A 331 18.63 19.73 -16.90
C MET A 331 17.78 18.49 -17.14
N GLU A 332 18.26 17.51 -17.93
CA GLU A 332 17.56 16.23 -18.12
C GLU A 332 17.39 15.46 -16.80
N LEU A 333 18.41 15.46 -15.94
CA LEU A 333 18.33 14.86 -14.61
C LEU A 333 17.31 15.55 -13.70
N LYS A 334 17.21 16.88 -13.79
CA LYS A 334 16.23 17.68 -13.03
C LYS A 334 14.80 17.38 -13.49
N ASP A 335 14.60 17.23 -14.80
CA ASP A 335 13.32 16.80 -15.37
C ASP A 335 13.00 15.35 -14.97
N LEU A 336 13.96 14.43 -15.00
CA LEU A 336 13.78 13.06 -14.52
C LEU A 336 13.44 13.01 -13.01
N GLY A 337 14.09 13.84 -12.20
CA GLY A 337 13.82 13.98 -10.77
C GLY A 337 12.40 14.48 -10.48
N SER A 338 11.90 15.41 -11.31
CA SER A 338 10.52 15.90 -11.21
C SER A 338 9.49 14.82 -11.58
N VAL A 339 9.74 14.04 -12.64
CA VAL A 339 8.84 12.96 -13.08
C VAL A 339 8.85 11.80 -12.10
N ASN A 340 10.01 11.45 -11.54
CA ASN A 340 10.12 10.33 -10.61
C ASN A 340 9.54 10.69 -9.24
N SER A 341 9.74 11.93 -8.74
CA SER A 341 9.11 12.40 -7.50
C SER A 341 7.59 12.53 -7.63
N GLU A 342 7.07 12.97 -8.78
CA GLU A 342 5.63 13.02 -9.04
C GLU A 342 5.01 11.62 -9.15
N ALA A 343 5.67 10.68 -9.84
CA ALA A 343 5.21 9.29 -9.92
C ALA A 343 5.19 8.62 -8.54
N LEU A 344 6.23 8.86 -7.73
CA LEU A 344 6.33 8.31 -6.37
C LEU A 344 5.26 8.92 -5.44
N TRP A 345 4.96 10.21 -5.59
CA TRP A 345 3.84 10.89 -4.93
C TRP A 345 2.49 10.29 -5.30
N ARG A 346 2.25 10.03 -6.60
CA ARG A 346 1.00 9.41 -7.08
C ARG A 346 0.84 7.98 -6.55
N VAL A 347 1.93 7.21 -6.46
CA VAL A 347 1.91 5.86 -5.89
C VAL A 347 1.61 5.90 -4.39
N MET A 348 2.23 6.81 -3.63
CA MET A 348 1.94 6.99 -2.20
C MET A 348 0.49 7.44 -1.96
N GLY A 349 -0.01 8.38 -2.76
CA GLY A 349 -1.41 8.81 -2.70
C GLY A 349 -2.38 7.67 -2.98
N TRP A 350 -2.10 6.86 -4.00
CA TRP A 350 -2.92 5.68 -4.33
C TRP A 350 -2.92 4.63 -3.22
N TRP A 351 -1.78 4.36 -2.60
CA TRP A 351 -1.69 3.45 -1.44
C TRP A 351 -2.50 3.95 -0.25
N LEU A 352 -2.42 5.25 0.06
CA LEU A 352 -3.21 5.87 1.14
C LEU A 352 -4.72 5.78 0.86
N ASP A 353 -5.14 6.04 -0.37
CA ASP A 353 -6.55 5.94 -0.75
C ASP A 353 -7.08 4.51 -0.64
N GLU A 354 -6.28 3.51 -1.05
CA GLU A 354 -6.62 2.09 -0.94
C GLU A 354 -6.72 1.64 0.53
N ASP A 355 -5.76 2.02 1.38
CA ASP A 355 -5.81 1.73 2.81
C ASP A 355 -7.02 2.38 3.48
N MET A 356 -7.33 3.64 3.12
CA MET A 356 -8.51 4.34 3.60
C MET A 356 -9.82 3.68 3.12
N ALA A 357 -9.86 3.15 1.89
CA ALA A 357 -10.99 2.39 1.38
C ALA A 357 -11.17 1.06 2.13
N GLN A 358 -10.08 0.36 2.43
CA GLN A 358 -10.11 -0.88 3.24
C GLN A 358 -10.55 -0.61 4.67
N LEU A 359 -10.09 0.47 5.30
CA LEU A 359 -10.54 0.88 6.64
C LEU A 359 -12.05 1.17 6.65
N ARG A 360 -12.57 1.85 5.62
CA ARG A 360 -14.02 2.09 5.47
C ARG A 360 -14.80 0.80 5.26
N ALA A 361 -14.29 -0.12 4.45
CA ALA A 361 -14.92 -1.42 4.21
C ALA A 361 -15.02 -2.27 5.50
N LYS A 362 -14.02 -2.16 6.38
CA LYS A 362 -13.99 -2.83 7.69
C LYS A 362 -14.89 -2.18 8.75
N GLY A 363 -15.60 -1.10 8.42
CA GLY A 363 -16.54 -0.43 9.34
C GLY A 363 -15.87 0.31 10.50
N LEU A 364 -14.56 0.57 10.41
CA LEU A 364 -13.85 1.43 11.35
C LEU A 364 -14.35 2.86 11.16
N VAL A 365 -14.90 3.43 12.24
CA VAL A 365 -15.49 4.78 12.26
C VAL A 365 -14.48 5.78 11.71
N GLU A 366 -14.90 6.60 10.74
CA GLU A 366 -14.08 7.66 10.15
C GLU A 366 -13.35 8.42 11.27
N PRO A 367 -12.02 8.63 11.16
CA PRO A 367 -11.31 9.47 12.10
C PRO A 367 -12.04 10.82 12.16
N LYS A 368 -12.39 11.22 13.38
CA LYS A 368 -13.16 12.44 13.67
C LYS A 368 -12.54 13.58 12.89
N LYS A 369 -13.26 14.11 11.88
CA LYS A 369 -12.83 15.23 11.02
C LYS A 369 -12.24 16.33 11.90
N MET A 370 -10.92 16.39 11.97
CA MET A 370 -10.23 17.53 12.52
C MET A 370 -10.33 18.59 11.43
N ASN A 371 -11.01 19.70 11.72
CA ASN A 371 -11.06 20.87 10.85
C ASN A 371 -9.68 21.53 10.87
N VAL A 372 -8.69 20.88 10.28
CA VAL A 372 -7.40 21.48 9.98
C VAL A 372 -7.48 21.84 8.50
N ASP A 373 -7.18 23.10 8.20
CA ASP A 373 -7.02 23.57 6.83
C ASP A 373 -6.08 22.63 6.06
N ASP A 374 -6.36 22.47 4.77
CA ASP A 374 -5.66 21.60 3.81
C ASP A 374 -4.25 21.14 4.27
N PRO A 375 -4.10 19.87 4.69
CA PRO A 375 -2.83 19.36 5.22
C PRO A 375 -1.68 19.42 4.20
N TYR A 376 -1.97 19.68 2.91
CA TYR A 376 -0.98 19.83 1.85
C TYR A 376 -0.36 21.23 1.74
N LYS A 377 -0.83 22.24 2.50
CA LYS A 377 -0.25 23.60 2.47
C LYS A 377 0.96 23.82 3.38
N VAL A 378 1.35 22.86 4.22
CA VAL A 378 2.40 23.06 5.23
C VAL A 378 3.80 22.64 4.74
N ALA A 379 3.93 22.00 3.57
CA ALA A 379 5.20 21.45 3.10
C ALA A 379 5.99 22.32 2.10
N ASN A 380 5.52 23.54 1.78
CA ASN A 380 6.25 24.47 0.92
C ASN A 380 6.58 25.75 1.69
N HIS A 381 7.64 25.69 2.50
CA HIS A 381 8.34 26.88 2.99
C HIS A 381 9.82 26.62 3.15
#